data_AF-A0ABD2E8X0-F1
#
_entry.id   AF-A0ABD2E8X0-F1
#
_cell.length_a   1.000
_cell.length_b   1.000
_cell.length_c   1.000
_cell.angle_alpha   90.00
_cell.angle_beta   90.00
_cell.angle_gamma   90.00
#
_symmetry.space_group_name_H-M   'P 1'
#
loop_
_entity.id
_entity.type
_entity.pdbx_description
1 polymer ?
#
loop_
_entity_poly.entity_id
_entity_poly.type
_entity_poly.pdbx_seq_one_letter_code
_entity_poly.pdbx_strand_id
1 'polypeptide(L)'
;MTTQLMMVIAQENLRAHIEKEQEEEALKGLINPLQVWITSASAPACYNLIPILTSGEVFGMHTEISIILFDNERAEERLKTLVMETQELASRVLRSVSICTKVEEAFRQAHVVIVLDDSTDQEVFSLEDCIRSRVPLCRLYGYLIEKNAHDSVRVIVGGKTFVNLKTVLLMRYAPNIAHNIIAVALGVEGEAKALLARKLKTTPAYIKDVIIWGNISGNNYVDLRKTRVYRYESAIWGPLPYSRPVLNLIFDSDWVKRESVAILKNLTATGKQFGGILAAHSIATTLKYWYHGSPPGEIVSLGVLSEGQFGIPEGIVFSMPVKFENGTWVVLTDLKDIEISEKIMTRMTSDLIQEKLVALGDVINFQPYQSGRKSSMYFDIAADEEKDLAMSDAVDFLGMIPQNMSEKPLNQESINDFEGKTVEPS
;
A
#
# COMPACT_ATOMS: atom_id res chain seq x y z
N MET A 1 23.35 -61.19 24.57
CA MET A 1 23.93 -60.50 23.40
C MET A 1 25.41 -60.27 23.68
N THR A 2 26.29 -60.62 22.75
CA THR A 2 27.73 -60.32 22.85
C THR A 2 27.99 -58.85 22.48
N THR A 3 29.01 -58.23 23.08
CA THR A 3 29.36 -56.82 22.86
C THR A 3 29.61 -56.49 21.39
N GLN A 4 30.22 -57.42 20.64
CA GLN A 4 30.41 -57.30 19.19
C GLN A 4 29.07 -57.24 18.43
N LEU A 5 28.08 -58.06 18.81
CA LEU A 5 26.77 -58.06 18.15
C LEU A 5 26.03 -56.74 18.41
N MET A 6 26.18 -56.13 19.59
CA MET A 6 25.62 -54.81 19.89
C MET A 6 26.25 -53.69 19.05
N MET A 7 27.57 -53.74 18.81
CA MET A 7 28.26 -52.74 17.99
C MET A 7 27.82 -52.79 16.52
N VAL A 8 27.64 -53.99 15.96
CA VAL A 8 27.17 -54.18 14.58
C VAL A 8 25.76 -53.62 14.42
N ILE A 9 24.86 -53.93 15.35
CA ILE A 9 23.47 -53.42 15.32
C ILE A 9 23.45 -51.89 15.47
N ALA A 10 24.31 -51.31 16.31
CA ALA A 10 24.40 -49.86 16.45
C ALA A 10 24.88 -49.17 15.15
N GLN A 11 25.85 -49.77 14.44
CA GLN A 11 26.31 -49.27 13.14
C GLN A 11 25.23 -49.40 12.06
N GLU A 12 24.54 -50.54 11.99
CA GLU A 12 23.43 -50.73 11.05
C GLU A 12 22.28 -49.74 11.30
N ASN A 13 21.92 -49.52 12.56
CA ASN A 13 20.90 -48.53 12.94
C ASN A 13 21.29 -47.10 12.57
N LEU A 14 22.55 -46.72 12.82
CA LEU A 14 23.06 -45.41 12.44
C LEU A 14 23.04 -45.21 10.93
N ARG A 15 23.44 -46.24 10.17
CA ARG A 15 23.41 -46.20 8.70
C ARG A 15 21.99 -46.06 8.16
N ALA A 16 21.05 -46.84 8.68
CA ALA A 16 19.65 -46.75 8.29
C ALA A 16 19.04 -45.39 8.64
N HIS A 17 19.44 -44.77 9.76
CA HIS A 17 19.01 -43.40 10.11
C HIS A 17 19.52 -42.37 9.10
N ILE A 18 20.81 -42.45 8.73
CA ILE A 18 21.42 -41.55 7.76
C ILE A 18 20.75 -41.70 6.38
N GLU A 19 20.54 -42.94 5.91
CA GLU A 19 19.88 -43.21 4.63
C GLU A 19 18.43 -42.67 4.63
N LYS A 20 17.70 -42.81 5.74
CA LYS A 20 16.36 -42.27 5.89
C LYS A 20 16.33 -40.74 5.89
N GLU A 21 17.26 -40.08 6.60
CA GLU A 21 17.39 -38.62 6.56
C GLU A 21 17.70 -38.13 5.14
N GLN A 22 18.58 -38.82 4.42
CA GLN A 22 18.92 -38.50 3.03
C GLN A 22 17.73 -38.68 2.08
N GLU A 23 16.95 -39.76 2.21
CA GLU A 23 15.72 -39.95 1.44
C GLU A 23 14.68 -38.87 1.77
N GLU A 24 14.55 -38.50 3.04
CA GLU A 24 13.61 -37.46 3.47
C GLU A 24 14.03 -36.08 2.94
N GLU A 25 15.33 -35.77 2.94
CA GLU A 25 15.90 -34.58 2.28
C GLU A 25 15.70 -34.60 0.77
N ALA A 26 15.88 -35.74 0.11
CA ALA A 26 15.65 -35.90 -1.32
C ALA A 26 14.18 -35.70 -1.70
N LEU A 27 13.24 -36.25 -0.91
CA LEU A 27 11.81 -36.02 -1.08
C LEU A 27 11.43 -34.56 -0.83
N LYS A 28 12.02 -33.93 0.20
CA LYS A 28 11.84 -32.49 0.45
C LYS A 28 12.37 -31.65 -0.71
N GLY A 29 13.44 -32.05 -1.37
CA GLY A 29 14.00 -31.37 -2.55
C GLY A 29 13.18 -31.50 -3.83
N LEU A 30 12.30 -32.51 -3.93
CA LEU A 30 11.38 -32.69 -5.06
C LEU A 30 10.17 -31.75 -4.99
N ILE A 31 9.89 -31.18 -3.82
CA ILE A 31 8.81 -30.23 -3.59
C ILE A 31 9.46 -28.86 -3.42
N ASN A 32 9.15 -27.91 -4.29
CA ASN A 32 9.72 -26.56 -4.22
C ASN A 32 8.66 -25.57 -3.73
N PRO A 33 8.38 -25.52 -2.41
CA PRO A 33 7.41 -24.57 -1.88
C PRO A 33 7.93 -23.13 -2.04
N LEU A 34 7.01 -22.20 -2.21
CA LEU A 34 7.34 -20.78 -2.28
C LEU A 34 7.91 -20.33 -0.93
N GLN A 35 9.19 -19.94 -0.92
CA GLN A 35 9.87 -19.49 0.30
C GLN A 35 9.52 -18.03 0.60
N VAL A 36 8.79 -17.80 1.68
CA VAL A 36 8.33 -16.49 2.14
C VAL A 36 9.10 -16.10 3.40
N TRP A 37 9.94 -15.09 3.29
CA TRP A 37 10.69 -14.52 4.41
C TRP A 37 9.96 -13.29 4.96
N ILE A 38 9.82 -13.21 6.28
CA ILE A 38 9.24 -12.04 6.96
C ILE A 38 10.28 -11.52 7.95
N THR A 39 10.78 -10.30 7.73
CA THR A 39 11.71 -9.64 8.66
C THR A 39 10.96 -8.96 9.79
N SER A 40 11.63 -8.71 10.92
CA SER A 40 10.98 -8.19 12.13
C SER A 40 9.71 -8.98 12.46
N ALA A 41 9.77 -10.31 12.37
CA ALA A 41 8.60 -11.19 12.47
C ALA A 41 7.90 -11.15 13.84
N SER A 42 8.53 -10.57 14.87
CA SER A 42 7.87 -10.30 16.15
C SER A 42 6.98 -9.05 16.14
N ALA A 43 6.88 -8.32 15.02
CA ALA A 43 6.00 -7.18 14.87
C ALA A 43 4.51 -7.61 14.86
N PRO A 44 3.58 -6.80 15.42
CA PRO A 44 2.15 -7.12 15.45
C PRO A 44 1.53 -7.40 14.08
N ALA A 45 2.05 -6.78 13.01
CA ALA A 45 1.61 -7.05 11.64
C ALA A 45 1.82 -8.51 11.23
N CYS A 46 2.90 -9.16 11.67
CA CYS A 46 3.21 -10.54 11.29
C CYS A 46 2.15 -11.53 11.82
N TYR A 47 1.75 -11.38 13.08
CA TYR A 47 0.69 -12.21 13.71
C TYR A 47 -0.63 -12.15 12.93
N ASN A 48 -0.96 -10.99 12.35
CA ASN A 48 -2.17 -10.81 11.56
C ASN A 48 -1.98 -11.25 10.08
N LEU A 49 -0.74 -11.23 9.59
CA LEU A 49 -0.41 -11.55 8.20
C LEU A 49 -0.38 -13.06 7.94
N ILE A 50 0.18 -13.84 8.88
CA ILE A 50 0.34 -15.29 8.72
C ILE A 50 -0.97 -15.98 8.37
N PRO A 51 -2.09 -15.79 9.10
CA PRO A 51 -3.36 -16.43 8.75
C PRO A 51 -3.83 -16.10 7.33
N ILE A 52 -3.55 -14.89 6.84
CA ILE A 52 -3.92 -14.46 5.48
C ILE A 52 -3.04 -15.16 4.44
N LEU A 53 -1.73 -15.26 4.67
CA LEU A 53 -0.80 -15.98 3.77
C LEU A 53 -1.15 -17.47 3.71
N THR A 54 -1.46 -18.07 4.86
CA THR A 54 -1.83 -19.49 4.95
C THR A 54 -3.27 -19.78 4.52
N SER A 55 -4.07 -18.77 4.15
CA SER A 55 -5.43 -18.99 3.63
C SER A 55 -5.42 -19.58 2.21
N GLY A 56 -4.32 -19.44 1.47
CA GLY A 56 -4.23 -19.76 0.04
C GLY A 56 -4.79 -18.69 -0.89
N GLU A 57 -5.36 -17.59 -0.36
CA GLU A 57 -5.88 -16.50 -1.21
C GLU A 57 -4.80 -15.62 -1.85
N VAL A 58 -3.60 -15.58 -1.26
CA VAL A 58 -2.53 -14.66 -1.68
C VAL A 58 -1.73 -15.22 -2.85
N PHE A 59 -1.37 -16.51 -2.79
CA PHE A 59 -0.55 -17.19 -3.80
C PHE A 59 -1.31 -18.27 -4.58
N GLY A 60 -2.57 -18.54 -4.22
CA GLY A 60 -3.41 -19.59 -4.81
C GLY A 60 -3.42 -20.89 -3.99
N MET A 61 -4.53 -21.62 -4.07
CA MET A 61 -4.79 -22.87 -3.32
C MET A 61 -3.91 -24.07 -3.74
N HIS A 62 -3.17 -23.92 -4.82
CA HIS A 62 -2.25 -24.93 -5.36
C HIS A 62 -0.78 -24.61 -5.09
N THR A 63 -0.49 -23.45 -4.49
CA THR A 63 0.87 -23.01 -4.19
C THR A 63 1.17 -23.33 -2.73
N GLU A 64 2.01 -24.32 -2.49
CA GLU A 64 2.54 -24.59 -1.15
C GLU A 64 3.57 -23.52 -0.78
N ILE A 65 3.57 -23.09 0.48
CA ILE A 65 4.45 -22.05 1.02
C ILE A 65 5.25 -22.56 2.21
N SER A 66 6.48 -22.07 2.33
CA SER A 66 7.34 -22.22 3.50
C SER A 66 7.62 -20.84 4.06
N ILE A 67 7.27 -20.62 5.33
CA ILE A 67 7.41 -19.32 5.99
C ILE A 67 8.66 -19.33 6.87
N ILE A 68 9.55 -18.35 6.68
CA ILE A 68 10.70 -18.12 7.56
C ILE A 68 10.48 -16.80 8.30
N LEU A 69 10.40 -16.91 9.62
CA LEU A 69 10.26 -15.80 10.53
C LEU A 69 11.66 -15.32 10.94
N PHE A 70 12.07 -14.17 10.44
CA PHE A 70 13.38 -13.60 10.68
C PHE A 70 13.31 -12.40 11.64
N ASP A 71 14.05 -12.49 12.75
CA ASP A 71 14.16 -11.41 13.74
C ASP A 71 15.44 -11.58 14.56
N ASN A 72 15.73 -10.65 15.46
CA ASN A 72 16.89 -10.74 16.35
C ASN A 72 16.74 -11.85 17.42
N GLU A 73 17.86 -12.25 18.03
CA GLU A 73 17.90 -13.28 19.08
C GLU A 73 17.01 -12.98 20.28
N ARG A 74 16.77 -11.70 20.61
CA ARG A 74 15.89 -11.32 21.74
C ARG A 74 14.43 -11.66 21.49
N ALA A 75 14.04 -11.84 20.23
CA ALA A 75 12.70 -12.23 19.82
C ALA A 75 12.53 -13.75 19.69
N GLU A 76 13.58 -14.55 19.87
CA GLU A 76 13.58 -15.99 19.55
C GLU A 76 12.45 -16.75 20.26
N GLU A 77 12.21 -16.49 21.55
CA GLU A 77 11.12 -17.12 22.30
C GLU A 77 9.74 -16.77 21.70
N ARG A 78 9.50 -15.50 21.37
CA ARG A 78 8.26 -15.05 20.71
C ARG A 78 8.09 -15.70 19.34
N LEU A 79 9.18 -15.83 18.58
CA LEU A 79 9.14 -16.48 17.27
C LEU A 79 8.82 -17.98 17.42
N LYS A 80 9.39 -18.67 18.41
CA LYS A 80 9.07 -20.08 18.68
C LYS A 80 7.58 -20.27 18.99
N THR A 81 6.99 -19.39 19.80
CA THR A 81 5.53 -19.38 20.03
C THR A 81 4.77 -19.17 18.73
N LEU A 82 5.17 -18.19 17.91
CA LEU A 82 4.51 -17.92 16.63
C LEU A 82 4.62 -19.11 15.66
N VAL A 83 5.74 -19.83 15.64
CA VAL A 83 5.89 -21.07 14.87
C VAL A 83 4.90 -22.13 15.32
N MET A 84 4.76 -22.36 16.63
CA MET A 84 3.80 -23.33 17.16
C MET A 84 2.37 -22.96 16.77
N GLU A 85 1.95 -21.72 17.01
CA GLU A 85 0.61 -21.25 16.64
C GLU A 85 0.36 -21.35 15.12
N THR A 86 1.38 -21.06 14.31
CA THR A 86 1.29 -21.15 12.84
C THR A 86 1.11 -22.59 12.36
N GLN A 87 1.78 -23.56 13.00
CA GLN A 87 1.59 -24.99 12.71
C GLN A 87 0.19 -25.47 13.10
N GLU A 88 -0.34 -24.97 14.23
CA GLU A 88 -1.67 -25.29 14.75
C GLU A 88 -2.81 -24.78 13.87
N LEU A 89 -2.56 -23.80 12.98
CA LEU A 89 -3.52 -23.40 11.94
C LEU A 89 -3.89 -24.57 11.00
N ALA A 90 -3.08 -25.64 10.97
CA ALA A 90 -3.31 -26.84 10.15
C ALA A 90 -3.64 -26.51 8.68
N SER A 91 -2.99 -25.47 8.15
CA SER A 91 -3.25 -24.99 6.79
C SER A 91 -2.73 -25.96 5.74
N ARG A 92 -3.57 -26.23 4.74
CA ARG A 92 -3.22 -27.09 3.60
C ARG A 92 -2.08 -26.52 2.74
N VAL A 93 -1.96 -25.19 2.64
CA VAL A 93 -0.92 -24.56 1.81
C VAL A 93 0.39 -24.39 2.56
N LEU A 94 0.40 -24.52 3.90
CA LEU A 94 1.60 -24.35 4.69
C LEU A 94 2.39 -25.66 4.73
N ARG A 95 3.55 -25.67 4.06
CA ARG A 95 4.46 -26.82 4.06
C ARG A 95 5.33 -26.86 5.30
N SER A 96 5.89 -25.72 5.67
CA SER A 96 6.74 -25.57 6.85
C SER A 96 6.75 -24.13 7.33
N VAL A 97 7.05 -23.96 8.62
CA VAL A 97 7.35 -22.67 9.22
C VAL A 97 8.56 -22.84 10.14
N SER A 98 9.49 -21.89 10.06
CA SER A 98 10.75 -21.93 10.82
C SER A 98 11.18 -20.53 11.25
N ILE A 99 12.13 -20.46 12.18
CA ILE A 99 12.73 -19.21 12.63
C ILE A 99 14.15 -19.08 12.10
N CYS A 100 14.60 -17.85 11.88
CA CYS A 100 15.99 -17.53 11.63
C CYS A 100 16.37 -16.33 12.50
N THR A 101 17.44 -16.45 13.30
CA THR A 101 17.99 -15.35 14.10
C THR A 101 19.40 -14.95 13.67
N LYS A 102 20.04 -15.78 12.83
CA LYS A 102 21.38 -15.57 12.31
C LYS A 102 21.33 -14.82 10.99
N VAL A 103 22.00 -13.68 10.93
CA VAL A 103 21.94 -12.80 9.78
C VAL A 103 22.62 -13.42 8.55
N GLU A 104 23.63 -14.26 8.74
CA GLU A 104 24.38 -14.92 7.67
C GLU A 104 23.56 -15.99 6.93
N GLU A 105 22.49 -16.47 7.55
CA GLU A 105 21.58 -17.47 7.00
C GLU A 105 20.33 -16.85 6.37
N ALA A 106 20.17 -15.52 6.48
CA ALA A 106 18.97 -14.82 6.04
C ALA A 106 18.77 -14.88 4.52
N PHE A 107 17.50 -14.94 4.11
CA PHE A 107 17.00 -14.86 2.72
C PHE A 107 17.46 -15.97 1.78
N ARG A 108 17.98 -17.10 2.30
CA ARG A 108 18.33 -18.26 1.47
C ARG A 108 17.11 -18.75 0.69
N GLN A 109 17.26 -18.82 -0.64
CA GLN A 109 16.24 -19.28 -1.59
C GLN A 109 14.93 -18.51 -1.48
N ALA A 110 14.95 -17.27 -0.97
CA ALA A 110 13.74 -16.47 -0.81
C ALA A 110 13.09 -16.19 -2.17
N HIS A 111 11.79 -16.46 -2.27
CA HIS A 111 10.97 -16.09 -3.41
C HIS A 111 10.18 -14.80 -3.12
N VAL A 112 9.81 -14.61 -1.85
CA VAL A 112 9.16 -13.39 -1.36
C VAL A 112 9.86 -12.94 -0.09
N VAL A 113 10.16 -11.65 0.01
CA VAL A 113 10.70 -11.02 1.23
C VAL A 113 9.76 -9.90 1.65
N ILE A 114 9.21 -10.00 2.86
CA ILE A 114 8.30 -9.03 3.45
C ILE A 114 9.08 -8.27 4.53
N VAL A 115 9.33 -6.97 4.28
CA VAL A 115 10.11 -6.12 5.18
C VAL A 115 9.18 -5.36 6.13
N LEU A 116 9.21 -5.70 7.42
CA LEU A 116 8.36 -5.07 8.47
C LEU A 116 9.15 -4.20 9.45
N ASP A 117 10.44 -4.00 9.23
CA ASP A 117 11.31 -3.31 10.20
C ASP A 117 10.93 -1.84 10.36
N ASP A 118 10.51 -1.48 11.58
CA ASP A 118 10.21 -0.11 12.00
C ASP A 118 11.20 0.36 13.08
N SER A 119 11.26 1.67 13.32
CA SER A 119 11.98 2.22 14.47
C SER A 119 11.31 1.76 15.77
N THR A 120 12.08 1.28 16.75
CA THR A 120 11.52 0.83 18.04
C THR A 120 11.49 1.98 19.04
N ASP A 121 10.46 2.07 19.90
CA ASP A 121 10.35 3.15 20.90
C ASP A 121 11.51 3.15 21.94
N GLN A 122 12.26 2.06 22.04
CA GLN A 122 13.44 1.93 22.92
C GLN A 122 14.69 2.62 22.37
N GLU A 123 14.63 3.07 21.13
CA GLU A 123 15.66 3.84 20.46
C GLU A 123 15.44 5.34 20.75
N VAL A 124 16.06 5.87 21.81
CA VAL A 124 16.10 7.32 22.08
C VAL A 124 17.00 7.98 21.03
N PHE A 125 16.44 8.20 19.84
CA PHE A 125 17.12 8.80 18.68
C PHE A 125 16.45 10.12 18.30
N SER A 126 17.24 11.07 17.79
CA SER A 126 16.70 12.17 17.00
C SER A 126 16.05 11.62 15.72
N LEU A 127 15.19 12.40 15.06
CA LEU A 127 14.58 11.97 13.79
C LEU A 127 15.64 11.61 12.75
N GLU A 128 16.72 12.38 12.71
CA GLU A 128 17.87 12.16 11.84
C GLU A 128 18.62 10.87 12.17
N ASP A 129 18.76 10.53 13.45
CA ASP A 129 19.37 9.27 13.87
C ASP A 129 18.48 8.07 13.47
N CYS A 130 17.15 8.21 13.60
CA CYS A 130 16.21 7.23 13.07
C CYS A 130 16.39 7.03 11.56
N ILE A 131 16.47 8.12 10.78
CA ILE A 131 16.71 8.09 9.34
C ILE A 131 18.04 7.38 9.01
N ARG A 132 19.13 7.78 9.66
CA ARG A 132 20.47 7.19 9.44
C ARG A 132 20.56 5.73 9.82
N SER A 133 19.88 5.32 10.89
CA SER A 133 19.87 3.93 11.34
C SER A 133 19.29 2.97 10.29
N ARG A 134 18.50 3.46 9.33
CA ARG A 134 17.96 2.64 8.24
C ARG A 134 19.03 2.23 7.22
N VAL A 135 20.13 2.99 7.10
CA VAL A 135 21.16 2.70 6.08
C VAL A 135 21.92 1.40 6.36
N PRO A 136 22.47 1.15 7.55
CA PRO A 136 23.12 -0.12 7.85
C PRO A 136 22.20 -1.33 7.65
N LEU A 137 20.93 -1.20 8.07
CA LEU A 137 19.92 -2.25 7.92
C LEU A 137 19.66 -2.56 6.44
N CYS A 138 19.30 -1.55 5.64
CA CYS A 138 18.99 -1.74 4.22
C CYS A 138 20.22 -2.17 3.42
N ARG A 139 21.43 -1.74 3.81
CA ARG A 139 22.69 -2.20 3.21
C ARG A 139 22.89 -3.69 3.42
N LEU A 140 22.70 -4.14 4.66
CA LEU A 140 22.85 -5.55 5.02
C LEU A 140 21.80 -6.42 4.33
N TYR A 141 20.53 -6.01 4.40
CA TYR A 141 19.44 -6.75 3.77
C TYR A 141 19.56 -6.75 2.24
N GLY A 142 19.85 -5.60 1.62
CA GLY A 142 20.03 -5.54 0.17
C GLY A 142 21.13 -6.51 -0.31
N TYR A 143 22.30 -6.49 0.35
CA TYR A 143 23.39 -7.41 0.06
C TYR A 143 22.98 -8.88 0.22
N LEU A 144 22.31 -9.23 1.33
CA LEU A 144 21.94 -10.62 1.61
C LEU A 144 20.83 -11.13 0.70
N ILE A 145 19.83 -10.30 0.39
CA ILE A 145 18.76 -10.67 -0.54
C ILE A 145 19.37 -10.93 -1.92
N GLU A 146 20.19 -10.02 -2.45
CA GLU A 146 20.80 -10.20 -3.76
C GLU A 146 21.75 -11.42 -3.84
N LYS A 147 22.42 -11.75 -2.73
CA LYS A 147 23.33 -12.89 -2.66
C LYS A 147 22.62 -14.24 -2.49
N ASN A 148 21.57 -14.28 -1.67
CA ASN A 148 21.02 -15.54 -1.15
C ASN A 148 19.63 -15.89 -1.71
N ALA A 149 18.87 -14.89 -2.19
CA ALA A 149 17.51 -15.09 -2.66
C ALA A 149 17.47 -15.66 -4.09
N HIS A 150 16.27 -16.04 -4.53
CA HIS A 150 16.04 -16.43 -5.92
C HIS A 150 16.15 -15.21 -6.84
N ASP A 151 16.59 -15.38 -8.09
CA ASP A 151 16.78 -14.29 -9.06
C ASP A 151 15.49 -13.48 -9.31
N SER A 152 14.34 -14.12 -9.19
CA SER A 152 13.01 -13.52 -9.36
C SER A 152 12.34 -13.11 -8.04
N VAL A 153 13.12 -12.93 -6.97
CA VAL A 153 12.59 -12.58 -5.64
C VAL A 153 11.75 -11.31 -5.70
N ARG A 154 10.58 -11.33 -5.05
CA ARG A 154 9.72 -10.16 -4.87
C ARG A 154 9.92 -9.61 -3.46
N VAL A 155 10.36 -8.37 -3.36
CA VAL A 155 10.57 -7.69 -2.08
C VAL A 155 9.46 -6.67 -1.90
N ILE A 156 8.73 -6.79 -0.79
CA ILE A 156 7.65 -5.88 -0.44
C ILE A 156 8.00 -5.19 0.89
N VAL A 157 8.06 -3.87 0.85
CA VAL A 157 8.40 -3.05 2.01
C VAL A 157 7.11 -2.47 2.59
N GLY A 158 6.82 -2.89 3.81
CA GLY A 158 5.71 -2.38 4.61
C GLY A 158 6.19 -1.75 5.91
N GLY A 159 5.28 -1.74 6.87
CA GLY A 159 5.51 -1.13 8.17
C GLY A 159 5.06 0.33 8.23
N LYS A 160 5.25 0.92 9.41
CA LYS A 160 4.74 2.22 9.81
C LYS A 160 5.64 3.37 9.38
N THR A 161 6.96 3.15 9.35
CA THR A 161 7.95 4.22 9.30
C THR A 161 8.89 4.08 8.11
N PHE A 162 9.22 5.22 7.49
CA PHE A 162 10.24 5.36 6.45
C PHE A 162 10.11 4.35 5.30
N VAL A 163 8.87 4.05 4.88
CA VAL A 163 8.60 2.97 3.91
C VAL A 163 9.28 3.29 2.57
N ASN A 164 9.12 4.52 2.07
CA ASN A 164 9.76 4.98 0.84
C ASN A 164 11.29 4.97 0.94
N LEU A 165 11.85 5.49 2.04
CA LEU A 165 13.29 5.53 2.28
C LEU A 165 13.91 4.12 2.35
N LYS A 166 13.32 3.20 3.12
CA LYS A 166 13.79 1.80 3.19
C LYS A 166 13.80 1.17 1.80
N THR A 167 12.76 1.42 1.02
CA THR A 167 12.62 0.88 -0.35
C THR A 167 13.71 1.40 -1.27
N VAL A 168 13.96 2.71 -1.32
CA VAL A 168 15.01 3.27 -2.19
C VAL A 168 16.42 2.86 -1.73
N LEU A 169 16.64 2.69 -0.43
CA LEU A 169 17.91 2.19 0.10
C LEU A 169 18.12 0.71 -0.27
N LEU A 170 17.08 -0.13 -0.15
CA LEU A 170 17.15 -1.53 -0.58
C LEU A 170 17.45 -1.62 -2.08
N MET A 171 16.77 -0.85 -2.93
CA MET A 171 17.08 -0.79 -4.37
C MET A 171 18.52 -0.37 -4.65
N ARG A 172 19.06 0.57 -3.87
CA ARG A 172 20.45 1.02 -4.00
C ARG A 172 21.46 -0.07 -3.64
N TYR A 173 21.16 -0.89 -2.63
CA TYR A 173 22.07 -1.93 -2.15
C TYR A 173 21.78 -3.32 -2.73
N ALA A 174 20.69 -3.45 -3.50
CA ALA A 174 20.32 -4.64 -4.26
C ALA A 174 19.94 -4.25 -5.71
N PRO A 175 20.88 -3.69 -6.50
CA PRO A 175 20.60 -3.16 -7.83
C PRO A 175 20.08 -4.21 -8.82
N ASN A 176 20.49 -5.47 -8.72
CA ASN A 176 20.10 -6.51 -9.69
C ASN A 176 18.61 -6.86 -9.62
N ILE A 177 18.00 -6.68 -8.44
CA ILE A 177 16.60 -6.98 -8.19
C ILE A 177 15.77 -5.72 -7.93
N ALA A 178 16.31 -4.52 -8.14
CA ALA A 178 15.66 -3.26 -7.79
C ALA A 178 14.25 -3.10 -8.40
N HIS A 179 14.03 -3.64 -9.61
CA HIS A 179 12.74 -3.65 -10.30
C HIS A 179 11.65 -4.49 -9.59
N ASN A 180 12.05 -5.42 -8.72
CA ASN A 180 11.16 -6.28 -7.92
C ASN A 180 11.07 -5.85 -6.46
N ILE A 181 11.39 -4.59 -6.13
CA ILE A 181 11.23 -4.01 -4.80
C ILE A 181 10.12 -2.96 -4.85
N ILE A 182 9.08 -3.10 -4.02
CA ILE A 182 7.95 -2.14 -3.98
C ILE A 182 7.60 -1.73 -2.56
N ALA A 183 7.02 -0.54 -2.41
CA ALA A 183 6.52 -0.02 -1.15
C ALA A 183 4.98 -0.07 -1.09
N VAL A 184 4.44 -0.51 0.05
CA VAL A 184 2.99 -0.72 0.24
C VAL A 184 2.28 0.57 0.63
N ALA A 185 1.47 1.13 -0.27
CA ALA A 185 0.65 2.32 0.01
C ALA A 185 -0.82 2.00 0.34
N LEU A 186 -1.26 0.76 0.14
CA LEU A 186 -2.68 0.37 0.18
C LEU A 186 -3.36 0.62 1.54
N GLY A 187 -2.62 0.64 2.64
CA GLY A 187 -3.23 0.93 3.94
C GLY A 187 -3.63 2.40 4.10
N VAL A 188 -2.87 3.33 3.51
CA VAL A 188 -3.21 4.76 3.48
C VAL A 188 -4.44 4.98 2.60
N GLU A 189 -4.52 4.24 1.49
CA GLU A 189 -5.71 4.17 0.64
C GLU A 189 -6.93 3.66 1.43
N GLY A 190 -6.75 2.63 2.26
CA GLY A 190 -7.78 2.09 3.15
C GLY A 190 -8.29 3.11 4.18
N GLU A 191 -7.40 3.89 4.79
CA GLU A 191 -7.77 4.97 5.72
C GLU A 191 -8.59 6.06 5.02
N ALA A 192 -8.19 6.47 3.82
CA ALA A 192 -8.92 7.42 2.99
C ALA A 192 -10.31 6.88 2.60
N LYS A 193 -10.39 5.63 2.12
CA LYS A 193 -11.68 4.97 1.83
C LYS A 193 -12.59 4.91 3.05
N ALA A 194 -12.06 4.56 4.22
CA ALA A 194 -12.83 4.51 5.45
C ALA A 194 -13.34 5.89 5.87
N LEU A 195 -12.53 6.96 5.71
CA LEU A 195 -12.95 8.32 6.00
C LEU A 195 -14.08 8.78 5.06
N LEU A 196 -13.92 8.59 3.75
CA LEU A 196 -14.93 8.93 2.75
C LEU A 196 -16.23 8.15 2.99
N ALA A 197 -16.12 6.86 3.32
CA ALA A 197 -17.26 6.01 3.60
C ALA A 197 -18.08 6.51 4.79
N ARG A 198 -17.43 7.00 5.85
CA ARG A 198 -18.11 7.62 7.00
C ARG A 198 -18.83 8.91 6.60
N LYS A 199 -18.21 9.78 5.80
CA LYS A 199 -18.84 11.03 5.31
C LYS A 199 -20.05 10.73 4.43
N LEU A 200 -19.95 9.74 3.55
CA LEU A 200 -21.01 9.33 2.62
C LEU A 200 -22.03 8.37 3.23
N LYS A 201 -21.79 7.85 4.44
CA LYS A 201 -22.60 6.79 5.09
C LYS A 201 -22.74 5.54 4.23
N THR A 202 -21.63 5.07 3.65
CA THR A 202 -21.57 3.88 2.80
C THR A 202 -20.51 2.90 3.29
N THR A 203 -20.32 1.77 2.59
CA THR A 203 -19.30 0.77 2.90
C THR A 203 -17.95 1.16 2.29
N PRO A 204 -16.82 1.08 3.02
CA PRO A 204 -15.49 1.39 2.47
C PRO A 204 -15.12 0.55 1.24
N ALA A 205 -15.56 -0.70 1.18
CA ALA A 205 -15.32 -1.60 0.05
C ALA A 205 -15.95 -1.11 -1.27
N TYR A 206 -16.94 -0.22 -1.20
CA TYR A 206 -17.59 0.35 -2.38
C TYR A 206 -16.89 1.59 -2.92
N ILE A 207 -15.90 2.12 -2.21
CA ILE A 207 -15.10 3.25 -2.66
C ILE A 207 -13.83 2.71 -3.33
N LYS A 208 -13.65 3.06 -4.59
CA LYS A 208 -12.57 2.58 -5.45
C LYS A 208 -11.81 3.76 -6.06
N ASP A 209 -10.64 3.47 -6.60
CA ASP A 209 -9.84 4.40 -7.40
C ASP A 209 -9.38 5.65 -6.62
N VAL A 210 -9.12 5.48 -5.31
CA VAL A 210 -8.45 6.49 -4.49
C VAL A 210 -6.96 6.44 -4.78
N ILE A 211 -6.38 7.58 -5.17
CA ILE A 211 -4.95 7.66 -5.48
C ILE A 211 -4.21 8.34 -4.34
N ILE A 212 -3.17 7.67 -3.83
CA ILE A 212 -2.27 8.21 -2.83
C ILE A 212 -0.96 8.58 -3.52
N TRP A 213 -0.65 9.87 -3.57
CA TRP A 213 0.61 10.39 -4.10
C TRP A 213 1.60 10.69 -2.96
N GLY A 214 2.90 10.45 -3.18
CA GLY A 214 3.97 10.96 -2.31
C GLY A 214 4.54 9.99 -1.28
N ASN A 215 4.87 10.53 -0.12
CA ASN A 215 5.49 9.79 0.99
C ASN A 215 4.43 9.00 1.75
N ILE A 216 4.49 7.67 1.68
CA ILE A 216 3.52 6.75 2.28
C ILE A 216 3.48 6.92 3.80
N SER A 217 4.64 7.08 4.42
CA SER A 217 4.80 7.25 5.87
C SER A 217 4.86 8.71 6.32
N GLY A 218 4.59 9.66 5.43
CA GLY A 218 4.77 11.08 5.70
C GLY A 218 3.81 11.97 4.93
N ASN A 219 4.34 13.02 4.30
CA ASN A 219 3.55 13.96 3.51
C ASN A 219 3.07 13.33 2.19
N ASN A 220 1.88 12.73 2.24
CA ASN A 220 1.14 12.27 1.05
C ASN A 220 0.06 13.27 0.61
N TYR A 221 -0.52 13.00 -0.56
CA TYR A 221 -1.69 13.68 -1.10
C TYR A 221 -2.72 12.65 -1.55
N VAL A 222 -3.93 12.76 -0.99
CA VAL A 222 -5.06 11.90 -1.35
C VAL A 222 -5.83 12.58 -2.48
N ASP A 223 -5.72 12.02 -3.66
CA ASP A 223 -6.37 12.54 -4.86
C ASP A 223 -7.70 11.80 -5.09
N LEU A 224 -8.78 12.58 -5.08
CA LEU A 224 -10.14 12.09 -5.19
C LEU A 224 -10.73 12.23 -6.60
N ARG A 225 -9.98 12.78 -7.57
CA ARG A 225 -10.47 13.07 -8.92
C ARG A 225 -10.91 11.80 -9.67
N LYS A 226 -10.24 10.69 -9.41
CA LYS A 226 -10.60 9.38 -9.97
C LYS A 226 -11.45 8.53 -9.05
N THR A 227 -11.63 8.93 -7.80
CA THR A 227 -12.37 8.14 -6.81
C THR A 227 -13.84 8.01 -7.15
N ARG A 228 -14.31 6.76 -7.12
CA ARG A 228 -15.70 6.40 -7.42
C ARG A 228 -16.33 5.65 -6.26
N VAL A 229 -17.63 5.84 -6.08
CA VAL A 229 -18.43 5.01 -5.19
C VAL A 229 -19.42 4.16 -5.98
N TYR A 230 -19.39 2.86 -5.71
CA TYR A 230 -20.29 1.85 -6.26
C TYR A 230 -21.42 1.59 -5.28
N ARG A 231 -22.55 1.02 -5.74
CA ARG A 231 -23.67 0.61 -4.86
C ARG A 231 -24.10 1.68 -3.85
N TYR A 232 -24.02 2.95 -4.22
CA TYR A 232 -24.39 4.06 -3.36
C TYR A 232 -25.91 4.16 -3.27
N GLU A 233 -26.46 4.01 -2.07
CA GLU A 233 -27.89 4.12 -1.81
C GLU A 233 -28.31 5.59 -1.89
N SER A 234 -28.93 5.97 -3.01
CA SER A 234 -29.47 7.30 -3.24
C SER A 234 -30.66 7.23 -4.19
N ALA A 235 -31.37 8.36 -4.40
CA ALA A 235 -32.46 8.42 -5.39
C ALA A 235 -32.02 8.02 -6.81
N ILE A 236 -30.72 8.12 -7.11
CA ILE A 236 -30.13 7.63 -8.36
C ILE A 236 -29.42 6.31 -8.04
N TRP A 237 -29.98 5.20 -8.50
CA TRP A 237 -29.39 3.87 -8.41
C TRP A 237 -29.20 3.24 -9.80
N GLY A 238 -28.30 2.27 -9.91
CA GLY A 238 -27.97 1.63 -11.16
C GLY A 238 -27.49 0.18 -10.98
N PRO A 239 -27.21 -0.53 -12.08
CA PRO A 239 -26.75 -1.92 -12.04
C PRO A 239 -25.40 -2.06 -11.32
N LEU A 240 -24.94 -3.30 -11.08
CA LEU A 240 -23.70 -3.57 -10.34
C LEU A 240 -22.45 -2.76 -10.75
N PRO A 241 -22.16 -2.50 -12.05
CA PRO A 241 -21.00 -1.70 -12.45
C PRO A 241 -21.22 -0.19 -12.34
N TYR A 242 -22.44 0.26 -12.02
CA TYR A 242 -22.77 1.67 -11.89
C TYR A 242 -22.04 2.29 -10.70
N SER A 243 -21.38 3.40 -10.96
CA SER A 243 -20.65 4.17 -9.97
C SER A 243 -20.75 5.66 -10.23
N ARG A 244 -20.52 6.44 -9.18
CA ARG A 244 -20.56 7.91 -9.22
C ARG A 244 -19.22 8.46 -8.72
N PRO A 245 -18.70 9.55 -9.32
CA PRO A 245 -17.55 10.26 -8.76
C PRO A 245 -17.85 10.73 -7.34
N VAL A 246 -16.92 10.51 -6.40
CA VAL A 246 -17.10 10.90 -4.99
C VAL A 246 -17.23 12.42 -4.84
N LEU A 247 -16.52 13.19 -5.66
CA LEU A 247 -16.61 14.65 -5.65
C LEU A 247 -17.99 15.19 -6.05
N ASN A 248 -18.79 14.41 -6.78
CA ASN A 248 -20.17 14.79 -7.14
C ASN A 248 -21.18 14.47 -6.02
N LEU A 249 -20.72 13.88 -4.92
CA LEU A 249 -21.55 13.47 -3.77
C LEU A 249 -21.22 14.26 -2.51
N ILE A 250 -20.01 14.78 -2.40
CA ILE A 250 -19.55 15.59 -1.27
C ILE A 250 -19.53 17.04 -1.72
N PHE A 251 -20.64 17.75 -1.50
CA PHE A 251 -20.79 19.18 -1.86
C PHE A 251 -20.04 20.12 -0.90
N ASP A 252 -19.57 19.60 0.22
CA ASP A 252 -18.83 20.33 1.24
C ASP A 252 -17.36 20.46 0.84
N SER A 253 -17.06 21.50 0.06
CA SER A 253 -15.72 21.76 -0.50
C SER A 253 -14.68 21.98 0.59
N ASP A 254 -15.06 22.66 1.67
CA ASP A 254 -14.21 22.91 2.83
C ASP A 254 -13.82 21.61 3.53
N TRP A 255 -14.76 20.67 3.67
CA TRP A 255 -14.45 19.35 4.20
C TRP A 255 -13.51 18.55 3.31
N VAL A 256 -13.74 18.56 2.00
CA VAL A 256 -12.87 17.83 1.05
C VAL A 256 -11.45 18.38 1.11
N LYS A 257 -11.30 19.70 1.06
CA LYS A 257 -10.01 20.38 0.86
C LYS A 257 -9.21 20.55 2.15
N ARG A 258 -9.87 20.75 3.30
CA ARG A 258 -9.20 21.03 4.58
C ARG A 258 -9.40 19.96 5.64
N GLU A 259 -10.65 19.65 5.97
CA GLU A 259 -10.92 18.78 7.12
C GLU A 259 -10.46 17.34 6.86
N SER A 260 -10.75 16.79 5.68
CA SER A 260 -10.38 15.43 5.33
C SER A 260 -8.86 15.23 5.32
N VAL A 261 -8.13 16.22 4.78
CA VAL A 261 -6.68 16.25 4.73
C VAL A 261 -6.08 16.31 6.13
N ALA A 262 -6.64 17.14 7.03
CA ALA A 262 -6.19 17.23 8.41
C ALA A 262 -6.43 15.93 9.20
N ILE A 263 -7.58 15.29 9.00
CA ILE A 263 -7.90 14.00 9.63
C ILE A 263 -6.93 12.92 9.15
N LEU A 264 -6.73 12.78 7.84
CA LEU A 264 -5.82 11.79 7.28
C LEU A 264 -4.37 12.01 7.72
N LYS A 265 -3.92 13.27 7.72
CA LYS A 265 -2.58 13.61 8.21
C LYS A 265 -2.38 13.20 9.68
N ASN A 266 -3.40 13.34 10.53
CA ASN A 266 -3.31 12.91 11.92
C ASN A 266 -3.26 11.38 12.04
N LEU A 267 -4.06 10.66 11.24
CA LEU A 267 -4.06 9.20 11.23
C LEU A 267 -2.69 8.65 10.82
N THR A 268 -2.12 9.16 9.72
CA THR A 268 -0.83 8.70 9.20
C THR A 268 0.34 9.16 10.07
N ALA A 269 0.33 10.39 10.61
CA ALA A 269 1.43 10.90 11.43
C ALA A 269 1.61 10.16 12.76
N THR A 270 0.53 9.65 13.36
CA THR A 270 0.67 8.83 14.58
C THR A 270 1.25 7.45 14.27
N GLY A 271 1.01 6.97 13.04
CA GLY A 271 1.24 5.61 12.53
C GLY A 271 0.80 4.48 13.46
N LYS A 272 0.05 4.77 14.53
CA LYS A 272 -0.48 3.78 15.48
C LYS A 272 -1.47 2.84 14.79
N GLN A 273 -2.17 3.36 13.77
CA GLN A 273 -3.15 2.61 13.00
C GLN A 273 -2.51 1.69 11.95
N PHE A 274 -1.23 1.88 11.65
CA PHE A 274 -0.50 1.22 10.57
C PHE A 274 0.54 0.19 11.08
N GLY A 275 0.22 -0.56 12.15
CA GLY A 275 1.17 -1.50 12.78
C GLY A 275 0.70 -2.95 12.92
N GLY A 276 -0.58 -3.25 12.68
CA GLY A 276 -1.19 -4.56 12.93
C GLY A 276 -2.03 -5.04 11.75
N ILE A 277 -3.34 -5.18 11.97
CA ILE A 277 -4.31 -5.70 10.98
C ILE A 277 -4.23 -4.95 9.64
N LEU A 278 -4.20 -3.61 9.67
CA LEU A 278 -4.18 -2.81 8.44
C LEU A 278 -2.90 -3.06 7.62
N ALA A 279 -1.74 -3.13 8.26
CA ALA A 279 -0.48 -3.43 7.59
C ALA A 279 -0.49 -4.84 6.98
N ALA A 280 -0.92 -5.85 7.77
CA ALA A 280 -1.06 -7.23 7.31
C ALA A 280 -1.98 -7.36 6.09
N HIS A 281 -3.18 -6.77 6.16
CA HIS A 281 -4.13 -6.80 5.06
C HIS A 281 -3.59 -6.09 3.81
N SER A 282 -2.91 -4.95 3.99
CA SER A 282 -2.34 -4.18 2.88
C SER A 282 -1.23 -4.94 2.16
N ILE A 283 -0.34 -5.59 2.91
CA ILE A 283 0.75 -6.41 2.39
C ILE A 283 0.18 -7.63 1.65
N ALA A 284 -0.73 -8.37 2.29
CA ALA A 284 -1.33 -9.56 1.69
C ALA A 284 -2.11 -9.23 0.42
N THR A 285 -2.86 -8.13 0.41
CA THR A 285 -3.62 -7.70 -0.78
C THR A 285 -2.69 -7.22 -1.90
N THR A 286 -1.62 -6.51 -1.57
CA THR A 286 -0.61 -6.10 -2.57
C THR A 286 0.08 -7.34 -3.17
N LEU A 287 0.45 -8.33 -2.37
CA LEU A 287 0.99 -9.60 -2.85
C LEU A 287 -0.03 -10.35 -3.73
N LYS A 288 -1.29 -10.42 -3.31
CA LYS A 288 -2.38 -11.02 -4.08
C LYS A 288 -2.50 -10.36 -5.46
N TYR A 289 -2.50 -9.03 -5.52
CA TYR A 289 -2.52 -8.30 -6.79
C TYR A 289 -1.26 -8.55 -7.60
N TRP A 290 -0.10 -8.63 -6.97
CA TRP A 290 1.16 -8.91 -7.67
C TRP A 290 1.21 -10.32 -8.27
N TYR A 291 0.55 -11.32 -7.66
CA TYR A 291 0.49 -12.68 -8.20
C TYR A 291 -0.67 -12.91 -9.17
N HIS A 292 -1.82 -12.28 -8.95
CA HIS A 292 -3.06 -12.59 -9.67
C HIS A 292 -3.62 -11.44 -10.52
N GLY A 293 -3.01 -10.25 -10.44
CA GLY A 293 -3.52 -9.02 -11.03
C GLY A 293 -4.47 -8.27 -10.08
N SER A 294 -4.56 -6.95 -10.27
CA SER A 294 -5.57 -6.13 -9.60
C SER A 294 -6.93 -6.30 -10.31
N PRO A 295 -8.07 -6.00 -9.65
CA PRO A 295 -9.36 -6.07 -10.31
C PRO A 295 -9.39 -5.22 -11.61
N PRO A 296 -10.04 -5.71 -12.68
CA PRO A 296 -10.02 -5.02 -13.97
C PRO A 296 -10.53 -3.57 -13.87
N GLY A 297 -9.70 -2.63 -14.33
CA GLY A 297 -10.04 -1.20 -14.33
C GLY A 297 -9.92 -0.49 -13.00
N GLU A 298 -9.57 -1.19 -11.90
CA GLU A 298 -9.30 -0.54 -10.62
C GLU A 298 -7.88 0.02 -10.55
N ILE A 299 -7.76 1.24 -10.02
CA ILE A 299 -6.50 1.90 -9.73
C ILE A 299 -6.05 1.53 -8.32
N VAL A 300 -4.78 1.18 -8.17
CA VAL A 300 -4.14 0.86 -6.88
C VAL A 300 -2.98 1.83 -6.64
N SER A 301 -2.80 2.28 -5.41
CA SER A 301 -1.63 3.09 -5.05
C SER A 301 -0.44 2.21 -4.70
N LEU A 302 0.73 2.47 -5.28
CA LEU A 302 1.95 1.73 -5.01
C LEU A 302 3.19 2.62 -5.01
N GLY A 303 4.08 2.42 -4.04
CA GLY A 303 5.37 3.10 -4.02
C GLY A 303 6.38 2.39 -4.92
N VAL A 304 6.79 3.08 -5.97
CA VAL A 304 7.76 2.58 -6.97
C VAL A 304 8.85 3.62 -7.19
N LEU A 305 9.97 3.20 -7.78
CA LEU A 305 11.03 4.13 -8.15
C LEU A 305 10.55 5.09 -9.23
N SER A 306 10.72 6.39 -9.00
CA SER A 306 10.42 7.42 -9.99
C SER A 306 11.50 7.44 -11.08
N GLU A 307 11.04 7.43 -12.32
CA GLU A 307 11.80 7.58 -13.57
C GLU A 307 11.37 8.87 -14.31
N GLY A 308 10.81 9.85 -13.59
CA GLY A 308 10.37 11.12 -14.17
C GLY A 308 8.88 11.18 -14.52
N GLN A 309 8.10 10.12 -14.21
CA GLN A 309 6.67 10.09 -14.48
C GLN A 309 5.97 11.28 -13.80
N PHE A 310 5.00 11.91 -14.48
CA PHE A 310 4.25 13.07 -13.96
C PHE A 310 5.13 14.28 -13.53
N GLY A 311 6.38 14.35 -13.99
CA GLY A 311 7.33 15.38 -13.54
C GLY A 311 7.87 15.15 -12.12
N ILE A 312 7.68 13.95 -11.56
CA ILE A 312 8.25 13.57 -10.26
C ILE A 312 9.77 13.44 -10.41
N PRO A 313 10.59 14.00 -9.49
CA PRO A 313 12.04 13.83 -9.53
C PRO A 313 12.47 12.37 -9.59
N GLU A 314 13.49 12.07 -10.39
CA GLU A 314 14.02 10.72 -10.53
C GLU A 314 14.77 10.24 -9.28
N GLY A 315 14.80 8.92 -9.09
CA GLY A 315 15.65 8.29 -8.07
C GLY A 315 15.11 8.39 -6.63
N ILE A 316 13.83 8.73 -6.46
CA ILE A 316 13.10 8.58 -5.19
C ILE A 316 12.02 7.51 -5.36
N VAL A 317 11.71 6.77 -4.29
CA VAL A 317 10.52 5.93 -4.27
C VAL A 317 9.33 6.81 -3.90
N PHE A 318 8.29 6.78 -4.73
CA PHE A 318 7.14 7.67 -4.64
C PHE A 318 5.85 6.88 -4.90
N SER A 319 4.81 7.11 -4.10
CA SER A 319 3.51 6.45 -4.30
C SER A 319 2.81 7.01 -5.54
N MET A 320 2.44 6.13 -6.47
CA MET A 320 1.83 6.47 -7.76
C MET A 320 0.64 5.55 -8.05
N PRO A 321 -0.29 5.95 -8.94
CA PRO A 321 -1.35 5.06 -9.42
C PRO A 321 -0.77 3.98 -10.34
N VAL A 322 -1.03 2.73 -10.01
CA VAL A 322 -0.62 1.56 -10.79
C VAL A 322 -1.81 0.64 -11.05
N LYS A 323 -1.63 -0.25 -12.02
CA LYS A 323 -2.39 -1.49 -12.15
C LYS A 323 -1.44 -2.68 -12.01
N PHE A 324 -1.92 -3.78 -11.44
CA PHE A 324 -1.20 -5.05 -11.46
C PHE A 324 -1.75 -5.92 -12.57
N GLU A 325 -0.87 -6.41 -13.44
CA GLU A 325 -1.23 -7.29 -14.55
C GLU A 325 -0.11 -8.29 -14.85
N ASN A 326 -0.49 -9.53 -15.15
CA ASN A 326 0.43 -10.59 -15.59
C ASN A 326 1.67 -10.81 -14.68
N GLY A 327 1.49 -10.73 -13.36
CA GLY A 327 2.60 -10.91 -12.43
C GLY A 327 3.51 -9.69 -12.28
N THR A 328 3.13 -8.55 -12.86
CA THR A 328 3.88 -7.29 -12.86
C THR A 328 2.97 -6.13 -12.46
N TRP A 329 3.52 -4.92 -12.38
CA TRP A 329 2.76 -3.68 -12.20
C TRP A 329 3.15 -2.67 -13.27
N VAL A 330 2.24 -1.75 -13.60
CA VAL A 330 2.48 -0.67 -14.56
C VAL A 330 1.92 0.63 -13.99
N VAL A 331 2.72 1.70 -14.03
CA VAL A 331 2.27 3.05 -13.66
C VAL A 331 1.30 3.59 -14.71
N LEU A 332 0.14 4.05 -14.26
CA LEU A 332 -0.92 4.56 -15.13
C LEU A 332 -0.67 6.03 -15.48
N THR A 333 0.20 6.30 -16.45
CA THR A 333 0.60 7.66 -16.85
C THR A 333 -0.42 8.39 -17.74
N ASP A 334 -1.39 7.68 -18.29
CA ASP A 334 -2.40 8.18 -19.24
C ASP A 334 -3.72 8.62 -18.58
N LEU A 335 -3.70 8.84 -17.26
CA LEU A 335 -4.87 9.29 -16.51
C LEU A 335 -5.23 10.75 -16.88
N LYS A 336 -6.35 10.91 -17.59
CA LYS A 336 -6.94 12.22 -17.92
C LYS A 336 -7.19 13.05 -16.65
N ASP A 337 -7.20 14.37 -16.74
CA ASP A 337 -7.59 15.27 -15.64
C ASP A 337 -6.76 15.11 -14.34
N ILE A 338 -5.55 14.55 -14.45
CA ILE A 338 -4.57 14.51 -13.37
C ILE A 338 -3.48 15.51 -13.68
N GLU A 339 -3.59 16.67 -13.04
CA GLU A 339 -2.53 17.68 -13.00
C GLU A 339 -2.14 17.91 -11.54
N ILE A 340 -0.84 17.83 -11.24
CA ILE A 340 -0.33 18.06 -9.89
C ILE A 340 0.44 19.38 -9.94
N SER A 341 -0.04 20.40 -9.24
CA SER A 341 0.64 21.69 -9.20
C SER A 341 2.06 21.55 -8.64
N GLU A 342 2.98 22.38 -9.13
CA GLU A 342 4.39 22.37 -8.72
C GLU A 342 4.55 22.50 -7.19
N LYS A 343 3.68 23.30 -6.55
CA LYS A 343 3.64 23.49 -5.10
C LYS A 343 3.28 22.20 -4.34
N ILE A 344 2.28 21.46 -4.83
CA ILE A 344 1.88 20.16 -4.25
C ILE A 344 2.98 19.12 -4.50
N MET A 345 3.55 19.11 -5.71
CA MET A 345 4.67 18.22 -6.05
C MET A 345 5.87 18.44 -5.13
N THR A 346 6.30 19.69 -4.97
CA THR A 346 7.41 20.08 -4.08
C THR A 346 7.15 19.66 -2.65
N ARG A 347 5.92 19.85 -2.14
CA ARG A 347 5.53 19.42 -0.79
C ARG A 347 5.72 17.92 -0.58
N MET A 348 5.30 17.10 -1.54
CA MET A 348 5.36 15.64 -1.43
C MET A 348 6.77 15.08 -1.61
N THR A 349 7.59 15.72 -2.46
CA THR A 349 8.93 15.23 -2.82
C THR A 349 10.00 15.73 -1.86
N SER A 350 9.84 16.93 -1.27
CA SER A 350 10.83 17.56 -0.39
C SER A 350 11.27 16.63 0.75
N ASP A 351 10.32 16.06 1.48
CA ASP A 351 10.64 15.18 2.62
C ASP A 351 11.32 13.90 2.17
N LEU A 352 10.90 13.30 1.05
CA LEU A 352 11.51 12.08 0.49
C LEU A 352 12.97 12.33 0.08
N ILE A 353 13.24 13.47 -0.56
CA ILE A 353 14.58 13.88 -0.96
C ILE A 353 15.42 14.15 0.28
N GLN A 354 14.90 14.90 1.26
CA GLN A 354 15.60 15.20 2.51
C GLN A 354 15.90 13.94 3.32
N GLU A 355 14.94 13.02 3.48
CA GLU A 355 15.14 11.72 4.13
C GLU A 355 16.30 10.96 3.48
N LYS A 356 16.32 10.89 2.14
CA LYS A 356 17.39 10.22 1.38
C LYS A 356 18.75 10.91 1.59
N LEU A 357 18.82 12.24 1.53
CA LEU A 357 20.06 13.00 1.70
C LEU A 357 20.60 12.86 3.14
N VAL A 358 19.74 12.95 4.15
CA VAL A 358 20.12 12.78 5.56
C VAL A 358 20.60 11.35 5.83
N ALA A 359 19.91 10.35 5.26
CA ALA A 359 20.30 8.95 5.39
C ALA A 359 21.70 8.71 4.82
N LEU A 360 21.98 9.26 3.63
CA LEU A 360 23.27 9.10 2.96
C LEU A 360 24.39 9.98 3.54
N GLY A 361 24.07 10.92 4.42
CA GLY A 361 25.02 11.83 5.05
C GLY A 361 25.36 13.06 4.20
N ASP A 362 24.65 13.28 3.09
CA ASP A 362 24.79 14.46 2.23
C ASP A 362 24.27 15.73 2.94
N VAL A 363 23.33 15.56 3.87
CA VAL A 363 22.77 16.62 4.73
C VAL A 363 22.78 16.19 6.19
N ILE A 364 23.10 17.12 7.10
CA ILE A 364 23.21 16.81 8.54
C ILE A 364 21.85 16.88 9.24
N ASN A 365 20.98 17.82 8.90
CA ASN A 365 19.72 18.03 9.61
C ASN A 365 18.55 17.80 8.68
N PHE A 366 17.53 17.10 9.16
CA PHE A 366 16.30 16.95 8.40
C PHE A 366 15.52 18.25 8.44
N GLN A 367 15.27 18.81 7.26
CA GLN A 367 14.44 20.00 7.14
C GLN A 367 13.07 19.57 6.58
N PRO A 368 12.07 19.33 7.44
CA PRO A 368 10.74 19.01 6.96
C PRO A 368 10.24 20.15 6.11
N TYR A 369 9.47 19.85 5.07
CA TYR A 369 8.80 20.86 4.29
C TYR A 369 7.95 21.75 5.20
N GLN A 370 8.35 23.01 5.35
CA GLN A 370 7.56 24.03 6.03
C GLN A 370 6.74 24.74 4.96
N SER A 371 5.44 24.43 4.89
CA SER A 371 4.50 25.32 4.20
C SER A 371 4.64 26.68 4.87
N GLY A 372 5.17 27.68 4.16
CA GLY A 372 5.53 28.96 4.76
C GLY A 372 4.45 29.51 5.69
N ARG A 373 4.73 29.50 7.00
CA ARG A 373 4.23 30.35 8.10
C ARG A 373 4.42 29.61 9.43
N LYS A 374 5.46 29.99 10.18
CA LYS A 374 5.40 29.93 11.65
C LYS A 374 4.61 31.15 12.13
N SER A 375 3.50 30.90 12.83
CA SER A 375 2.75 31.83 13.68
C SER A 375 2.00 33.03 13.02
N SER A 376 0.80 32.80 12.49
CA SER A 376 -0.45 33.46 12.92
C SER A 376 -1.64 32.97 12.07
N MET A 377 -2.79 32.76 12.74
CA MET A 377 -4.15 32.48 12.25
C MET A 377 -4.37 32.09 10.76
N TYR A 378 -4.79 30.83 10.56
CA TYR A 378 -5.96 30.40 9.75
C TYR A 378 -6.35 31.17 8.48
N PHE A 379 -5.44 31.57 7.60
CA PHE A 379 -5.83 32.07 6.28
C PHE A 379 -4.81 31.62 5.23
N ASP A 380 -5.32 31.26 4.05
CA ASP A 380 -4.59 31.02 2.78
C ASP A 380 -4.28 29.56 2.40
N ILE A 381 -5.20 28.62 2.65
CA ILE A 381 -5.22 27.30 1.96
C ILE A 381 -6.19 27.29 0.76
N ALA A 382 -7.11 28.26 0.66
CA ALA A 382 -8.24 28.21 -0.27
C ALA A 382 -8.03 28.87 -1.65
N ALA A 383 -7.00 29.70 -1.84
CA ALA A 383 -6.89 30.53 -3.05
C ALA A 383 -6.29 29.83 -4.28
N ASP A 384 -5.45 28.79 -4.08
CA ASP A 384 -4.77 28.13 -5.21
C ASP A 384 -5.63 27.01 -5.84
N GLU A 385 -6.59 26.46 -5.10
CA GLU A 385 -7.50 25.43 -5.61
C GLU A 385 -8.68 26.01 -6.43
N GLU A 386 -8.86 27.33 -6.45
CA GLU A 386 -9.81 27.98 -7.36
C GLU A 386 -9.33 27.94 -8.82
N LYS A 387 -8.01 27.97 -9.07
CA LYS A 387 -7.48 27.95 -10.44
C LYS A 387 -7.54 26.56 -11.08
N ASP A 388 -7.23 25.51 -10.34
CA ASP A 388 -7.21 24.15 -10.89
C ASP A 388 -8.62 23.58 -11.14
N LEU A 389 -9.65 24.10 -10.48
CA LEU A 389 -11.06 23.76 -10.75
C LEU A 389 -11.70 24.67 -11.80
N ALA A 390 -11.37 25.98 -11.81
CA ALA A 390 -11.95 26.92 -12.78
C ALA A 390 -11.49 26.69 -14.23
N MET A 391 -10.34 26.04 -14.45
CA MET A 391 -9.88 25.69 -15.80
C MET A 391 -10.63 24.50 -16.44
N SER A 392 -11.34 23.70 -15.64
CA SER A 392 -12.20 22.61 -16.14
C SER A 392 -13.57 23.11 -16.61
N ASP A 393 -14.10 24.17 -15.99
CA ASP A 393 -15.45 24.70 -16.29
C ASP A 393 -15.48 25.63 -17.52
N ALA A 394 -14.33 26.05 -18.02
CA ALA A 394 -14.23 27.04 -19.11
C ALA A 394 -14.27 26.47 -20.54
N VAL A 395 -14.29 25.13 -20.72
CA VAL A 395 -14.17 24.52 -22.07
C VAL A 395 -15.52 24.09 -22.67
N ASP A 396 -16.61 24.06 -21.89
CA ASP A 396 -17.91 23.51 -22.37
C ASP A 396 -19.02 24.53 -22.68
N PHE A 397 -18.72 25.84 -22.77
CA PHE A 397 -19.77 26.86 -23.05
C PHE A 397 -19.55 27.75 -24.28
N LEU A 398 -18.71 27.34 -25.23
CA LEU A 398 -18.55 28.02 -26.52
C LEU A 398 -18.79 27.08 -27.70
N GLY A 399 -20.04 26.69 -27.88
CA GLY A 399 -20.44 25.96 -29.08
C GLY A 399 -21.91 25.62 -29.08
N MET A 400 -22.76 26.55 -29.51
CA MET A 400 -23.97 26.33 -30.32
C MET A 400 -24.74 27.65 -30.39
N ILE A 401 -24.51 28.42 -31.47
CA ILE A 401 -25.40 29.50 -31.91
C ILE A 401 -26.32 28.88 -32.98
N PRO A 402 -27.66 28.91 -32.82
CA PRO A 402 -28.55 28.80 -33.96
C PRO A 402 -28.98 30.21 -34.43
N GLN A 403 -28.73 30.49 -35.70
CA GLN A 403 -29.25 31.67 -36.39
C GLN A 403 -30.75 31.53 -36.70
N ASN A 404 -31.47 32.63 -36.46
CA ASN A 404 -32.65 33.16 -37.15
C ASN A 404 -33.82 32.24 -37.57
N MET A 405 -35.02 32.54 -37.06
CA MET A 405 -36.10 33.06 -37.92
C MET A 405 -37.08 33.97 -37.14
N SER A 406 -37.41 35.06 -37.80
CA SER A 406 -38.33 36.14 -37.43
C SER A 406 -39.77 35.75 -37.74
N GLU A 407 -40.74 36.08 -36.86
CA GLU A 407 -41.87 36.99 -37.18
C GLU A 407 -42.90 37.13 -36.02
N LYS A 408 -43.08 38.41 -35.63
CA LYS A 408 -44.17 39.17 -34.98
C LYS A 408 -45.27 38.54 -34.08
N PRO A 409 -45.76 39.30 -33.06
CA PRO A 409 -46.84 38.89 -32.16
C PRO A 409 -48.22 39.39 -32.62
N LEU A 410 -49.30 38.68 -32.26
CA LEU A 410 -50.66 39.24 -32.27
C LEU A 410 -51.50 38.77 -31.07
N ASN A 411 -51.93 39.79 -30.32
CA ASN A 411 -53.20 40.01 -29.62
C ASN A 411 -53.72 39.11 -28.49
N GLN A 412 -54.02 39.83 -27.40
CA GLN A 412 -55.00 39.57 -26.36
C GLN A 412 -56.38 39.27 -26.94
N GLU A 413 -57.11 38.34 -26.31
CA GLU A 413 -58.51 38.53 -25.97
C GLU A 413 -58.93 37.64 -24.79
N SER A 414 -59.56 38.29 -23.83
CA SER A 414 -60.25 37.77 -22.65
C SER A 414 -61.53 37.01 -23.01
N ILE A 415 -61.93 36.01 -22.23
CA ILE A 415 -63.34 35.73 -21.86
C ILE A 415 -63.37 35.00 -20.52
N ASN A 416 -64.28 35.47 -19.67
CA ASN A 416 -64.61 35.06 -18.31
C ASN A 416 -65.42 33.74 -18.23
N ASP A 417 -65.57 33.31 -16.97
CA ASP A 417 -66.68 32.56 -16.38
C ASP A 417 -66.73 31.03 -16.62
N PHE A 418 -66.56 30.23 -15.56
CA PHE A 418 -67.70 29.85 -14.71
C PHE A 418 -67.26 29.03 -13.48
N GLU A 419 -68.09 29.17 -12.45
CA GLU A 419 -68.05 28.64 -11.09
C GLU A 419 -67.97 27.11 -10.97
N GLY A 420 -67.54 26.62 -9.79
CA GLY A 420 -68.22 25.45 -9.21
C GLY A 420 -67.42 24.47 -8.36
N LYS A 421 -67.41 24.73 -7.05
CA LYS A 421 -67.53 23.77 -5.92
C LYS A 421 -66.37 22.82 -5.57
N THR A 422 -65.79 23.15 -4.42
CA THR A 422 -65.30 22.30 -3.34
C THR A 422 -66.22 21.13 -2.97
N VAL A 423 -65.65 19.94 -2.68
CA VAL A 423 -65.94 19.05 -1.52
C VAL A 423 -64.74 18.09 -1.32
N GLU A 424 -64.10 18.14 -0.15
CA GLU A 424 -63.14 17.15 0.38
C GLU A 424 -63.87 15.96 1.09
N PRO A 425 -63.21 15.07 1.86
CA PRO A 425 -62.75 13.76 1.45
C PRO A 425 -63.46 12.61 2.21
N SER A 426 -63.07 11.37 1.93
CA SER A 426 -63.26 10.20 2.79
C SER A 426 -61.98 9.39 2.83
#